data_AF-A0A239UGD3-F1
#
_entry.id   AF-A0A239UGD3-F1
#
_cell.length_a   1.000
_cell.length_b   1.000
_cell.length_c   1.000
_cell.angle_alpha   90.00
_cell.angle_beta   90.00
_cell.angle_gamma   90.00
#
_symmetry.space_group_name_H-M   'P 1'
#
loop_
_entity.id
_entity.type
_entity.pdbx_description
1 polymer ?
#
loop_
_entity_poly.entity_id
_entity_poly.type
_entity_poly.pdbx_seq_one_letter_code
_entity_poly.pdbx_strand_id
1 'polypeptide(L)'
;MADQRTIVDGRYAEYQGEIFRVLNDFGSNLKLVTENPKAEAWGFKAQTTKHTNHTLYYKEVKRTEVDALYELKHEARYGGTLFDLYYDAQGQSYIGTSEADKAEAFGLKETDEDYYSKPVEEDDYEPVIYRNDLE
;
A
#
# COMPACT_ATOMS: atom_id res chain seq x y z
N MET A 1 11.41 -12.37 17.14
CA MET A 1 11.95 -11.70 15.94
C MET A 1 10.72 -11.38 15.12
N ALA A 2 10.30 -10.12 15.09
CA ALA A 2 9.05 -9.75 14.42
C ALA A 2 9.32 -9.68 12.92
N ASP A 3 8.64 -10.53 12.16
CA ASP A 3 8.64 -10.56 10.70
C ASP A 3 8.17 -9.20 10.14
N GLN A 4 9.12 -8.27 9.99
CA GLN A 4 8.95 -6.99 9.32
C GLN A 4 9.01 -7.20 7.79
N ARG A 5 8.14 -8.09 7.27
CA ARG A 5 8.19 -8.54 5.85
C ARG A 5 6.88 -8.42 5.07
N THR A 6 5.85 -7.78 5.60
CA THR A 6 4.56 -7.73 4.87
C THR A 6 3.77 -6.44 5.07
N ILE A 7 4.45 -5.32 5.27
CA ILE A 7 3.81 -4.03 5.01
C ILE A 7 3.86 -3.89 3.49
N VAL A 8 2.71 -3.98 2.84
CA VAL A 8 2.57 -3.83 1.39
C VAL A 8 1.97 -2.46 1.16
N ASP A 9 2.39 -1.77 0.12
CA ASP A 9 1.80 -0.51 -0.30
C ASP A 9 0.28 -0.58 -0.28
N GLY A 10 -0.33 0.40 0.35
CA GLY A 10 -1.77 0.45 0.49
C GLY A 10 -2.24 1.26 1.68
N ARG A 11 -3.56 1.32 1.77
CA ARG A 11 -4.25 2.01 2.85
C ARG A 11 -4.45 1.08 4.02
N TYR A 12 -4.26 1.61 5.22
CA TYR A 12 -4.41 0.90 6.47
C TYR A 12 -5.24 1.74 7.43
N ALA A 13 -6.11 1.08 8.17
CA ALA A 13 -6.89 1.73 9.21
C ALA A 13 -6.76 0.98 10.52
N GLU A 14 -6.67 1.73 11.60
CA GLU A 14 -6.68 1.19 12.95
C GLU A 14 -8.11 1.08 13.45
N TYR A 15 -8.52 -0.13 13.84
CA TYR A 15 -9.86 -0.41 14.35
C TYR A 15 -9.74 -1.31 15.58
N GLN A 16 -10.32 -0.90 16.72
CA GLN A 16 -10.21 -1.65 17.99
C GLN A 16 -8.77 -2.02 18.41
N GLY A 17 -7.79 -1.17 18.08
CA GLY A 17 -6.37 -1.40 18.40
C GLY A 17 -5.65 -2.42 17.52
N GLU A 18 -6.29 -2.88 16.44
CA GLU A 18 -5.67 -3.71 15.40
C GLU A 18 -5.61 -2.94 14.09
N ILE A 19 -4.57 -3.18 13.29
CA ILE A 19 -4.37 -2.55 11.99
C ILE A 19 -4.94 -3.47 10.90
N PHE A 20 -5.84 -2.93 10.08
CA PHE A 20 -6.46 -3.63 8.96
C PHE A 20 -6.13 -2.94 7.65
N ARG A 21 -6.03 -3.71 6.56
CA ARG A 21 -5.84 -3.14 5.22
C ARG A 21 -7.18 -2.63 4.69
N VAL A 22 -7.19 -1.46 4.07
CA VAL A 22 -8.38 -0.85 3.46
C VAL A 22 -8.32 -1.10 1.96
N LEU A 23 -9.35 -1.78 1.42
CA LEU A 23 -9.47 -2.04 -0.02
C LEU A 23 -10.28 -0.98 -0.75
N ASN A 24 -11.16 -0.27 -0.04
CA ASN A 24 -12.01 0.74 -0.65
C ASN A 24 -12.34 1.81 0.39
N ASP A 25 -12.19 3.07 0.02
CA ASP A 25 -12.48 4.26 0.85
C ASP A 25 -13.53 5.18 0.20
N PHE A 26 -14.23 4.73 -0.84
CA PHE A 26 -15.23 5.55 -1.52
C PHE A 26 -16.35 5.99 -0.55
N GLY A 27 -16.24 7.23 -0.07
CA GLY A 27 -17.24 7.93 0.73
C GLY A 27 -17.02 7.83 2.26
N SER A 28 -18.10 7.63 3.00
CA SER A 28 -18.07 7.60 4.48
C SER A 28 -17.74 6.23 5.07
N ASN A 29 -17.57 5.21 4.21
CA ASN A 29 -17.40 3.82 4.62
C ASN A 29 -16.06 3.29 4.11
N LEU A 30 -15.30 2.69 5.01
CA LEU A 30 -14.04 2.02 4.72
C LEU A 30 -14.28 0.51 4.69
N LYS A 31 -13.77 -0.15 3.65
CA LYS A 31 -13.80 -1.61 3.55
C LYS A 31 -12.48 -2.19 4.03
N LEU A 32 -12.48 -2.71 5.26
CA LEU A 32 -11.37 -3.41 5.88
C LEU A 32 -11.28 -4.85 5.39
N VAL A 33 -10.07 -5.32 5.17
CA VAL A 33 -9.75 -6.72 4.87
C VAL A 33 -8.64 -7.23 5.79
N THR A 34 -8.74 -8.49 6.19
CA THR A 34 -7.71 -9.19 6.96
C THR A 34 -7.74 -10.68 6.66
N GLU A 35 -6.60 -11.35 6.82
CA GLU A 35 -6.49 -12.81 6.76
C GLU A 35 -6.59 -13.44 8.16
N ASN A 36 -6.74 -12.64 9.21
CA ASN A 36 -6.78 -13.13 10.58
C ASN A 36 -8.15 -13.77 10.89
N PRO A 37 -8.21 -15.07 11.25
CA PRO A 37 -9.47 -15.74 11.58
C PRO A 37 -10.16 -15.16 12.82
N LYS A 38 -9.44 -14.40 13.67
CA LYS A 38 -10.04 -13.67 14.79
C LYS A 38 -11.01 -12.58 14.34
N ALA A 39 -10.95 -12.16 13.08
CA ALA A 39 -11.82 -11.14 12.52
C ALA A 39 -13.31 -11.53 12.51
N GLU A 40 -13.62 -12.83 12.49
CA GLU A 40 -15.00 -13.30 12.64
C GLU A 40 -15.62 -12.86 13.98
N ALA A 41 -14.82 -12.84 15.06
CA ALA A 41 -15.26 -12.37 16.37
C ALA A 41 -15.56 -10.86 16.38
N TRP A 42 -14.91 -10.08 15.50
CA TRP A 42 -15.19 -8.66 15.31
C TRP A 42 -16.30 -8.40 14.28
N GLY A 43 -16.93 -9.46 13.76
CA GLY A 43 -18.02 -9.36 12.77
C GLY A 43 -17.55 -9.08 11.35
N PHE A 44 -16.33 -9.50 10.98
CA PHE A 44 -15.92 -9.57 9.59
C PHE A 44 -16.55 -10.79 8.93
N LYS A 45 -16.86 -10.67 7.63
CA LYS A 45 -17.40 -11.75 6.80
C LYS A 45 -16.26 -12.46 6.08
N ALA A 46 -16.10 -13.75 6.36
CA ALA A 46 -15.22 -14.62 5.61
C ALA A 46 -15.67 -14.72 4.15
N GLN A 47 -14.76 -14.47 3.22
CA GLN A 47 -14.92 -14.70 1.80
C GLN A 47 -13.74 -15.55 1.33
N THR A 48 -14.04 -16.80 0.99
CA THR A 48 -13.07 -17.69 0.37
C THR A 48 -13.12 -17.46 -1.13
N THR A 49 -12.05 -16.89 -1.70
CA THR A 49 -11.96 -16.73 -3.15
C THR A 49 -11.68 -18.11 -3.75
N LYS A 50 -12.52 -18.58 -4.68
CA LYS A 50 -12.40 -19.94 -5.25
C LYS A 50 -11.04 -20.26 -5.93
N HIS A 51 -10.20 -19.26 -6.16
CA HIS A 51 -8.91 -19.37 -6.83
C HIS A 51 -7.71 -19.48 -5.88
N THR A 52 -7.88 -19.15 -4.60
CA THR A 52 -6.78 -19.13 -3.63
C THR A 52 -7.30 -19.74 -2.33
N ASN A 53 -6.59 -20.70 -1.74
CA ASN A 53 -6.94 -21.31 -0.44
C ASN A 53 -6.80 -20.32 0.75
N HIS A 54 -6.93 -19.02 0.50
CA HIS A 54 -6.83 -17.94 1.46
C HIS A 54 -8.25 -17.47 1.79
N THR A 55 -8.64 -17.63 3.06
CA THR A 55 -9.86 -17.02 3.58
C THR A 55 -9.57 -15.58 3.91
N LEU A 56 -10.15 -14.66 3.14
CA LEU A 56 -10.07 -13.23 3.41
C LEU A 56 -11.33 -12.79 4.15
N TYR A 57 -11.17 -12.02 5.21
CA TYR A 57 -12.24 -11.51 6.04
C TYR A 57 -12.46 -10.05 5.70
N TYR A 58 -13.70 -9.68 5.34
CA TYR A 58 -14.05 -8.32 4.94
C TYR A 58 -15.06 -7.71 5.89
N LYS A 59 -14.88 -6.43 6.22
CA LYS A 59 -15.85 -5.67 7.01
C LYS A 59 -15.91 -4.24 6.51
N GLU A 60 -17.13 -3.73 6.39
CA GLU A 60 -17.36 -2.32 6.13
C GLU A 60 -17.57 -1.63 7.47
N VAL A 61 -16.76 -0.61 7.75
CA VAL A 61 -16.86 0.25 8.94
C VAL A 61 -16.96 1.68 8.49
N LYS A 62 -17.56 2.56 9.29
CA LYS A 62 -17.53 3.99 8.97
C LYS A 62 -16.13 4.56 9.21
N ARG A 63 -15.73 5.56 8.44
CA ARG A 63 -14.49 6.32 8.67
C ARG A 63 -14.41 6.89 10.09
N THR A 64 -15.55 7.25 10.68
CA THR A 64 -15.63 7.77 12.06
C THR A 64 -15.48 6.69 13.15
N GLU A 65 -15.52 5.41 12.80
CA GLU A 65 -15.36 4.30 13.74
C GLU A 65 -13.92 3.78 13.81
N VAL A 66 -13.07 4.19 12.87
CA VAL A 66 -11.63 3.87 12.89
C VAL A 66 -10.88 4.95 13.65
N ASP A 67 -9.87 4.55 14.41
CA ASP A 67 -9.07 5.46 15.23
C ASP A 67 -8.11 6.26 14.35
N ALA A 68 -7.47 5.57 13.40
CA ALA A 68 -6.56 6.16 12.44
C ALA A 68 -6.82 5.58 11.03
N LEU A 69 -6.56 6.38 10.00
CA LEU A 69 -6.45 5.92 8.62
C LEU A 69 -5.19 6.55 8.06
N TYR A 70 -4.34 5.73 7.48
CA TYR A 70 -3.12 6.19 6.88
C TYR A 70 -2.81 5.33 5.66
N GLU A 71 -2.14 5.93 4.69
CA GLU A 71 -1.60 5.25 3.54
C GLU A 71 -0.12 4.99 3.81
N LEU A 72 0.31 3.74 3.65
CA LEU A 72 1.72 3.38 3.64
C LEU A 72 2.15 3.21 2.19
N LYS A 73 3.16 3.98 1.82
CA LYS A 73 3.84 3.91 0.53
C LYS A 73 5.33 3.73 0.77
N HIS A 74 5.91 2.78 0.06
CA HIS A 74 7.33 2.67 -0.13
C HIS A 74 7.69 3.69 -1.17
N GLU A 75 8.51 4.65 -0.78
CA GLU A 75 9.09 5.63 -1.65
C GLU A 75 10.60 5.45 -1.67
N ALA A 76 11.22 5.92 -2.73
CA ALA A 76 12.65 5.98 -2.91
C ALA A 76 13.05 7.43 -3.10
N ARG A 77 13.95 7.90 -2.25
CA ARG A 77 14.59 9.20 -2.48
C ARG A 77 15.72 9.02 -3.48
N TYR A 78 15.50 9.49 -4.69
CA TYR A 78 16.42 9.39 -5.81
C TYR A 78 16.90 10.79 -6.20
N GLY A 79 18.21 11.06 -6.09
CA GLY A 79 18.78 12.37 -6.41
C GLY A 79 18.16 13.54 -5.64
N GLY A 80 17.62 13.28 -4.45
CA GLY A 80 16.97 14.27 -3.59
C GLY A 80 15.44 14.39 -3.74
N THR A 81 14.85 13.74 -4.75
CA THR A 81 13.39 13.72 -5.02
C THR A 81 12.77 12.39 -4.61
N LEU A 82 11.52 12.40 -4.13
CA LEU A 82 10.77 11.20 -3.77
C LEU A 82 10.05 10.62 -5.00
N PHE A 83 10.13 9.31 -5.13
CA PHE A 83 9.44 8.51 -6.13
C PHE A 83 8.80 7.29 -5.48
N ASP A 84 7.75 6.75 -6.10
CA ASP A 84 7.13 5.49 -5.67
C ASP A 84 8.10 4.33 -5.91
N LEU A 85 8.38 3.52 -4.89
CA LEU A 85 9.33 2.41 -4.96
C LEU A 85 8.57 1.09 -4.97
N TYR A 86 8.76 0.33 -6.04
CA TYR A 86 8.17 -1.00 -6.17
C TYR A 86 9.20 -1.98 -6.74
N TYR A 87 8.92 -3.27 -6.57
CA TYR A 87 9.82 -4.35 -6.95
C TYR A 87 9.12 -5.26 -7.96
N ASP A 88 9.83 -5.64 -9.02
CA ASP A 88 9.34 -6.65 -9.95
C ASP A 88 9.41 -8.06 -9.34
N ALA A 89 8.76 -9.04 -9.96
CA ALA A 89 8.80 -10.45 -9.53
C ALA A 89 10.23 -11.02 -9.41
N GLN A 90 11.20 -10.42 -10.11
CA GLN A 90 12.62 -10.78 -10.04
C GLN A 90 13.38 -10.10 -8.88
N GLY A 91 12.72 -9.24 -8.10
CA GLY A 91 13.34 -8.47 -7.02
C GLY A 91 14.10 -7.22 -7.49
N GLN A 92 13.99 -6.86 -8.77
CA GLN A 92 14.54 -5.62 -9.29
C GLN A 92 13.72 -4.42 -8.76
N SER A 93 14.40 -3.44 -8.18
CA SER A 93 13.80 -2.19 -7.72
C SER A 93 13.52 -1.26 -8.89
N TYR A 94 12.36 -0.60 -8.83
CA TYR A 94 11.92 0.41 -9.78
C TYR A 94 11.43 1.62 -9.03
N ILE A 95 11.73 2.80 -9.57
CA ILE A 95 11.08 4.03 -9.16
C ILE A 95 10.03 4.43 -10.18
N GLY A 96 8.88 4.90 -9.68
CA GLY A 96 7.76 5.37 -10.48
C GLY A 96 7.23 6.73 -10.04
N THR A 97 6.59 7.44 -10.96
CA THR A 97 5.88 8.69 -10.69
C THR A 97 4.78 8.91 -11.71
N SER A 98 3.68 9.51 -11.29
CA SER A 98 2.62 10.02 -12.18
C SER A 98 2.93 11.43 -12.71
N GLU A 99 3.96 12.09 -12.19
CA GLU A 99 4.30 13.46 -12.59
C GLU A 99 5.23 13.46 -13.81
N ALA A 100 4.69 13.78 -14.99
CA ALA A 100 5.45 13.82 -16.25
C ALA A 100 6.66 14.77 -16.19
N ASP A 101 6.54 15.95 -15.58
CA ASP A 101 7.66 16.89 -15.42
C ASP A 101 8.80 16.29 -14.58
N LYS A 102 8.47 15.56 -13.51
CA LYS A 102 9.48 14.85 -12.70
C LYS A 102 10.07 13.68 -13.47
N ALA A 103 9.24 12.94 -14.18
CA ALA A 103 9.69 11.81 -14.99
C ALA A 103 10.70 12.25 -16.04
N GLU A 104 10.41 13.32 -16.78
CA GLU A 104 11.29 13.87 -17.80
C GLU A 104 12.62 14.37 -17.19
N ALA A 105 12.57 15.08 -16.06
CA ALA A 105 13.77 15.58 -15.38
C ALA A 105 14.73 14.45 -14.92
N PHE A 106 14.20 13.27 -14.59
CA PHE A 106 14.97 12.13 -14.07
C PHE A 106 15.14 10.98 -15.08
N GLY A 107 14.65 11.17 -16.31
CA GLY A 107 14.74 10.21 -17.42
C GLY A 107 13.92 8.93 -17.20
N LEU A 108 12.78 9.01 -16.50
CA LEU A 108 11.85 7.90 -16.38
C LEU A 108 11.10 7.70 -17.72
N LYS A 109 10.69 6.46 -17.99
CA LYS A 109 9.95 6.12 -19.21
C LYS A 109 8.49 5.84 -18.87
N GLU A 110 7.58 6.25 -19.73
CA GLU A 110 6.17 5.89 -19.60
C GLU A 110 6.02 4.37 -19.67
N THR A 111 5.50 3.78 -18.61
CA THR A 111 5.25 2.34 -18.53
C THR A 111 3.77 2.01 -18.49
N ASP A 112 2.94 2.94 -18.03
CA ASP A 112 1.48 2.83 -18.00
C ASP A 112 0.84 4.17 -18.37
N GLU A 113 -0.49 4.21 -18.52
CA GLU A 113 -1.21 5.43 -18.90
C GLU A 113 -1.07 6.48 -17.79
N ASP A 114 -0.33 7.56 -18.07
CA ASP A 114 -0.01 8.62 -17.10
C ASP A 114 0.93 8.18 -15.95
N TYR A 115 1.71 7.10 -16.15
CA TYR A 115 2.67 6.62 -15.15
C TYR A 115 4.04 6.29 -15.76
N TYR A 116 5.07 6.90 -15.20
CA TYR A 116 6.45 6.79 -15.65
C TYR A 116 7.27 6.02 -14.64
N SER A 117 8.12 5.11 -15.10
CA SER A 117 9.03 4.38 -14.23
C SER A 117 10.37 4.05 -14.87
N LYS A 118 11.34 3.70 -14.02
CA LYS A 118 12.63 3.16 -14.45
C LYS A 118 13.20 2.20 -13.40
N PRO A 119 13.98 1.19 -13.82
CA PRO A 119 14.75 0.38 -12.88
C PRO A 119 15.82 1.25 -12.22
N VAL A 120 16.06 1.00 -10.94
CA VAL A 120 17.12 1.63 -10.14
C VAL A 120 17.88 0.58 -9.35
N GLU A 121 19.13 0.88 -9.01
CA GLU A 121 19.93 0.05 -8.11
C GLU A 121 19.71 0.47 -6.66
N GLU A 122 19.75 -0.48 -5.73
CA GLU A 122 19.52 -0.26 -4.29
C GLU A 122 20.50 0.75 -3.66
N ASP A 123 21.65 0.98 -4.29
CA ASP A 123 22.67 1.95 -3.85
C ASP A 123 22.38 3.39 -4.34
N ASP A 124 21.54 3.55 -5.36
CA ASP A 124 21.27 4.85 -6.02
C ASP A 124 20.07 5.59 -5.39
N TYR A 125 19.33 4.93 -4.50
CA TYR A 125 18.19 5.51 -3.80
C TYR A 125 18.21 5.22 -2.30
N GLU A 126 17.58 6.10 -1.53
CA GLU A 126 17.31 5.86 -0.11
C GLU A 126 15.87 5.37 0.06
N PRO A 127 15.62 4.16 0.58
CA PRO A 127 14.26 3.69 0.84
C PRO A 127 13.63 4.50 1.97
N VAL A 128 12.46 5.06 1.71
CA VAL A 128 11.67 5.86 2.64
C VAL A 128 10.30 5.21 2.76
N ILE A 129 9.89 4.86 3.98
CA ILE A 129 8.51 4.43 4.22
C ILE A 129 7.71 5.69 4.54
N TYR A 130 6.92 6.14 3.57
CA TYR A 130 6.04 7.29 3.74
C TYR A 130 4.71 6.83 4.32
N ARG A 131 4.40 7.35 5.51
CA ARG A 131 3.10 7.20 6.14
C ARG A 131 2.34 8.51 5.95
N ASN A 132 1.36 8.50 5.06
CA ASN A 132 0.45 9.61 4.88
C ASN A 132 -0.77 9.42 5.76
N ASP A 133 -0.92 10.20 6.83
CA ASP A 133 -2.15 10.18 7.62
C ASP A 133 -3.29 10.81 6.79
N LEU A 134 -4.38 10.07 6.63
CA LEU A 134 -5.54 10.47 5.84
C LEU A 134 -6.61 10.95 6.83
N GLU A 135 -6.50 12.18 7.34
CA GLU A 135 -7.48 12.78 8.28
C GLU A 135 -8.89 12.88 7.68
#